data_AF-A0A368EVQ3-F1
#
_entry.id   AF-A0A368EVQ3-F1
#
_cell.length_a   1.000
_cell.length_b   1.000
_cell.length_c   1.000
_cell.angle_alpha   90.00
_cell.angle_beta   90.00
_cell.angle_gamma   90.00
#
_symmetry.space_group_name_H-M   'P 1'
#
loop_
_entity.id
_entity.type
_entity.pdbx_description
1 polymer ?
#
loop_
_entity_poly.entity_id
_entity_poly.type
_entity_poly.pdbx_seq_one_letter_code
_entity_poly.pdbx_strand_id
1 'polypeptide(L)' 'MDREYKKNMSEAEGLSLLNKCIAEAKKRFVANIPGYKVVIIDKKGYRQLSDISV' A
#
# COMPACT_ATOMS: atom_id res chain seq x y z
N MET A 1 7.78 5.26 4.13
CA MET A 1 7.70 5.46 2.67
C MET A 1 8.88 6.27 2.15
N ASP A 2 9.22 7.40 2.79
CA ASP A 2 10.25 8.36 2.34
C ASP A 2 11.60 7.75 1.94
N ARG A 3 12.07 6.70 2.63
CA ARG A 3 13.36 6.06 2.35
C ARG A 3 13.44 5.38 0.98
N GLU A 4 12.35 4.76 0.53
CA GLU A 4 12.32 3.89 -0.66
C GLU A 4 11.56 4.51 -1.84
N TYR A 5 10.94 5.68 -1.62
CA TYR A 5 10.17 6.37 -2.64
C TYR A 5 11.08 6.86 -3.79
N LYS A 6 10.65 6.60 -5.04
CA LYS A 6 11.25 7.15 -6.25
C LYS A 6 10.17 7.80 -7.12
N LYS A 7 10.48 8.92 -7.76
CA LYS A 7 9.52 9.69 -8.59
C LYS A 7 8.92 8.86 -9.74
N ASN A 8 9.68 7.91 -10.30
CA ASN A 8 9.30 7.10 -11.45
C ASN A 8 9.07 5.62 -11.06
N MET A 9 8.48 5.35 -9.89
CA MET A 9 8.11 3.98 -9.53
C MET A 9 7.03 3.44 -10.45
N SER A 10 7.18 2.19 -10.85
CA SER A 10 6.09 1.42 -11.46
C SER A 10 5.01 1.10 -10.43
N GLU A 11 3.80 0.78 -10.91
CA GLU A 11 2.69 0.32 -10.07
C GLU A 11 3.10 -0.87 -9.18
N ALA A 12 3.85 -1.84 -9.73
CA ALA A 12 4.31 -3.01 -9.01
C ALA A 12 5.29 -2.66 -7.87
N GLU A 13 6.21 -1.74 -8.11
CA GLU A 13 7.13 -1.24 -7.07
C GLU A 13 6.38 -0.48 -5.97
N GLY A 14 5.40 0.36 -6.36
CA GLY A 14 4.54 1.07 -5.42
C GLY A 14 3.74 0.13 -4.52
N LEU A 15 3.16 -0.94 -5.09
CA LEU A 15 2.45 -1.96 -4.32
C LEU A 15 3.37 -2.75 -3.39
N SER A 16 4.57 -3.10 -3.84
CA SER A 16 5.58 -3.76 -3.00
C SER A 16 5.98 -2.87 -1.81
N LEU A 17 6.19 -1.57 -2.05
CA LEU A 17 6.49 -0.61 -0.99
C LEU A 17 5.32 -0.43 -0.01
N LEU A 18 4.08 -0.36 -0.51
CA LEU A 18 2.88 -0.28 0.31
C LEU A 18 2.77 -1.48 1.26
N ASN A 19 2.95 -2.70 0.74
CA ASN A 19 2.92 -3.92 1.54
C ASN A 19 3.97 -3.91 2.67
N LYS A 20 5.19 -3.42 2.39
CA LYS A 20 6.22 -3.25 3.44
C LYS A 20 5.77 -2.28 4.53
N CYS A 21 5.10 -1.19 4.17
CA CYS A 21 4.60 -0.21 5.14
C CYS A 21 3.47 -0.79 5.99
N ILE A 22 2.56 -1.56 5.39
CA ILE A 22 1.47 -2.25 6.12
C ILE A 22 2.05 -3.28 7.10
N ALA A 23 3.07 -4.04 6.71
CA ALA A 23 3.72 -5.01 7.59
C ALA A 23 4.36 -4.34 8.83
N GLU A 24 5.03 -3.20 8.64
CA GLU A 24 5.59 -2.42 9.75
C GLU A 24 4.50 -1.76 10.61
N ALA A 25 3.41 -1.29 9.99
CA ALA A 25 2.25 -0.77 10.72
C ALA A 25 1.64 -1.85 11.61
N LYS A 26 1.39 -3.07 11.10
CA LYS A 26 0.89 -4.20 11.91
C LYS A 26 1.77 -4.46 13.13
N LYS A 27 3.09 -4.40 12.95
CA LYS A 27 4.05 -4.73 14.00
C LYS A 27 4.12 -3.66 15.10
N ARG A 28 3.95 -2.38 14.75
CA ARG A 28 4.23 -1.25 15.65
C ARG A 28 3.01 -0.46 16.08
N PHE A 29 1.89 -0.60 15.37
CA PHE A 29 0.68 0.14 15.66
C PHE A 29 -0.10 -0.55 16.79
N VAL A 30 -0.54 0.25 17.76
CA VAL A 30 -1.17 -0.27 19.00
C VAL A 30 -2.57 -0.83 18.73
N ALA A 31 -3.28 -0.30 17.74
CA ALA A 31 -4.61 -0.77 17.38
C ALA A 31 -4.55 -1.91 16.37
N ASN A 32 -5.43 -2.90 16.54
CA ASN A 32 -5.57 -3.99 15.58
C ASN A 32 -6.42 -3.54 14.39
N ILE A 33 -5.76 -3.28 13.26
CA ILE A 33 -6.44 -2.94 11.99
C ILE A 33 -6.61 -4.24 11.19
N PRO A 34 -7.85 -4.71 10.93
CA PRO A 34 -8.12 -6.02 10.35
C PRO A 34 -7.81 -6.11 8.84
N GLY A 35 -7.69 -4.96 8.16
CA GLY A 35 -7.35 -4.94 6.75
C GLY A 35 -7.32 -3.54 6.16
N TYR A 36 -6.83 -3.47 4.92
CA TYR A 36 -6.60 -2.24 4.17
C TYR A 36 -7.27 -2.34 2.79
N LYS A 37 -8.04 -1.32 2.43
CA LYS A 37 -8.57 -1.15 1.08
C LYS A 37 -7.56 -0.38 0.25
N VAL A 38 -7.18 -0.92 -0.90
CA VAL A 38 -6.18 -0.31 -1.78
C VAL A 38 -6.84 0.11 -3.08
N VAL A 39 -6.60 1.37 -3.48
CA VAL A 39 -7.13 1.96 -4.69
C VAL A 39 -5.99 2.56 -5.49
N ILE A 40 -6.03 2.35 -6.80
CA ILE A 40 -5.17 3.01 -7.77
C ILE A 40 -6.02 3.96 -8.60
N ILE A 41 -5.54 5.19 -8.74
CA ILE A 41 -6.16 6.21 -9.58
C ILE A 41 -5.16 6.52 -10.69
N ASP A 42 -5.54 6.21 -11.92
CA ASP A 42 -4.74 6.47 -13.11
C ASP A 42 -5.60 7.10 -14.23
N LYS A 43 -5.05 7.25 -15.44
CA LYS A 43 -5.76 7.84 -16.59
C LYS A 43 -7.01 7.06 -17.01
N LYS A 44 -7.12 5.78 -16.65
CA LYS A 44 -8.27 4.90 -16.90
C LYS A 44 -9.34 5.04 -15.81
N GLY A 45 -9.07 5.84 -14.77
CA GLY A 45 -10.00 6.14 -13.69
C GLY A 45 -9.66 5.40 -12.39
N TYR A 46 -10.71 5.09 -11.63
CA TYR A 46 -10.62 4.44 -10.33
C TYR A 46 -10.55 2.92 -10.48
N ARG A 47 -9.47 2.31 -9.96
CA ARG A 47 -9.30 0.85 -9.88
C ARG A 47 -9.12 0.45 -8.42
N GLN A 48 -10.10 -0.25 -7.85
CA GLN A 48 -9.95 -0.88 -6.55
C GLN A 48 -9.25 -2.23 -6.72
N LEU A 49 -8.23 -2.47 -5.91
CA LEU A 49 -7.53 -3.74 -5.83
C LEU A 49 -8.13 -4.62 -4.73
N SER A 50 -7.71 -5.88 -4.69
CA SER A 50 -8.07 -6.81 -3.62
C SER A 50 -7.67 -6.24 -2.27
N ASP A 51 -8.58 -6.35 -1.31
CA ASP A 51 -8.34 -5.91 0.06
C ASP A 51 -7.19 -6.72 0.67
N ILE A 52 -6.32 -6.04 1.42
CA ILE A 52 -5.22 -6.66 2.15
C ILE A 52 -5.73 -7.01 3.54
N SER A 53 -5.96 -8.29 3.80
CA SER A 53 -6.23 -8.81 5.14
C SER A 53 -4.92 -9.00 5.90
N VAL A 54 -4.87 -8.55 7.15
CA VAL A 54 -3.62 -8.51 7.94
C VAL A 54 -3.73 -9.37 9.18
#